data_AF-A0A1B0PFM6-F1
#
_entry.id   AF-A0A1B0PFM6-F1
#
_cell.length_a   1.000
_cell.length_b   1.000
_cell.length_c   1.000
_cell.angle_alpha   90.00
_cell.angle_beta   90.00
_cell.angle_gamma   90.00
#
_symmetry.space_group_name_H-M   'P 1'
#
loop_
_entity.id
_entity.type
_entity.pdbx_description
1 polymer ?
#
loop_
_entity_poly.entity_id
_entity_poly.type
_entity_poly.pdbx_seq_one_letter_code
_entity_poly.pdbx_strand_id
1 'polypeptide(L)'
;MSLLLLTIMAMATAALLYIINTHMPTKPDINKLSPYECGFDPLGNARTPISIQFFLVAILFILFDLEIILLLPISWSVNTNPTNTTMITTSTLLVVLTLGLLYEWLQGGLEWTE
;
A
#
# COMPACT_ATOMS: atom_id res chain seq x y z
N MET A 1 19.83 15.05 17.64
CA MET A 1 20.16 14.21 16.46
C MET A 1 19.29 14.70 15.32
N SER A 2 19.86 15.19 14.21
CA SER A 2 19.03 15.66 13.08
C SER A 2 18.30 14.47 12.43
N LEU A 3 17.14 14.73 11.80
CA LEU A 3 16.39 13.72 11.04
C LEU A 3 17.30 13.00 10.03
N LEU A 4 18.17 13.76 9.36
CA LEU A 4 19.14 13.26 8.41
C LEU A 4 20.12 12.25 9.07
N LEU A 5 20.57 12.52 10.29
CA LEU A 5 21.45 11.57 11.00
C LEU A 5 20.72 10.29 11.38
N LEU A 6 19.44 10.38 11.78
CA LEU A 6 18.60 9.21 12.08
C LEU A 6 18.38 8.33 10.85
N THR A 7 18.07 8.92 9.69
CA THR A 7 17.85 8.16 8.44
C THR A 7 19.13 7.50 7.94
N ILE A 8 20.28 8.17 8.07
CA ILE A 8 21.58 7.60 7.70
C ILE A 8 21.92 6.42 8.59
N MET A 9 21.71 6.55 9.91
CA MET A 9 21.94 5.45 10.85
C MET A 9 21.05 4.25 10.53
N ALA A 10 19.77 4.46 10.22
CA ALA A 10 18.84 3.38 9.86
C ALA A 10 19.22 2.66 8.56
N MET A 11 19.63 3.41 7.52
CA MET A 11 20.12 2.80 6.28
C MET A 11 21.45 2.05 6.49
N ALA A 12 22.35 2.61 7.29
CA ALA A 12 23.64 1.99 7.60
C ALA A 12 23.47 0.66 8.34
N THR A 13 22.57 0.59 9.32
CA THR A 13 22.29 -0.67 10.04
C THR A 13 21.67 -1.71 9.12
N ALA A 14 20.70 -1.35 8.28
CA ALA A 14 20.10 -2.26 7.31
C ALA A 14 21.13 -2.79 6.30
N ALA A 15 21.98 -1.93 5.75
CA ALA A 15 23.04 -2.31 4.83
C ALA A 15 24.08 -3.23 5.49
N LEU A 16 24.49 -2.93 6.73
CA LEU A 16 25.44 -3.74 7.49
C LEU A 16 24.89 -5.15 7.75
N LEU A 17 23.62 -5.27 8.15
CA LEU A 17 22.97 -6.58 8.32
C LEU A 17 22.91 -7.37 7.01
N TYR A 18 22.62 -6.71 5.89
CA TYR A 18 22.62 -7.34 4.57
C TYR A 18 24.03 -7.85 4.19
N ILE A 19 25.07 -7.03 4.37
CA ILE A 19 26.46 -7.41 4.07
C ILE A 19 26.88 -8.62 4.91
N ILE A 20 26.59 -8.61 6.21
CA ILE A 20 26.87 -9.75 7.09
C ILE A 20 26.18 -11.02 6.57
N ASN A 21 24.90 -10.93 6.18
CA ASN A 21 24.16 -12.08 5.66
C ASN A 21 24.79 -12.63 4.36
N THR A 22 25.25 -11.77 3.46
CA THR A 22 25.91 -12.22 2.21
C THR A 22 27.27 -12.88 2.42
N HIS A 23 27.99 -12.53 3.50
CA HIS A 23 29.29 -13.12 3.83
C HIS A 23 29.19 -14.37 4.71
N MET A 24 28.00 -14.73 5.19
CA MET A 24 27.82 -15.97 5.95
C MET A 24 28.05 -17.20 5.05
N PRO A 25 28.74 -18.24 5.55
CA PRO A 25 29.02 -19.44 4.76
C PRO A 25 27.72 -20.17 4.43
N THR A 26 27.40 -20.26 3.15
CA THR A 26 26.25 -21.01 2.66
C THR A 26 26.71 -22.32 2.03
N LYS A 27 25.99 -23.41 2.32
CA LYS A 27 26.10 -24.69 1.60
C LYS A 27 24.87 -24.81 0.69
N PRO A 28 24.96 -24.41 -0.58
CA PRO A 28 23.84 -24.54 -1.51
C PRO A 28 23.62 -26.03 -1.82
N ASP A 29 22.36 -26.44 -1.76
CA ASP A 29 21.89 -27.76 -2.17
C ASP A 29 20.65 -27.55 -3.05
N ILE A 30 20.40 -28.44 -4.01
CA ILE A 30 19.27 -28.33 -4.95
C ILE A 30 17.96 -28.26 -4.17
N ASN A 31 17.79 -29.11 -3.15
CA ASN A 31 16.61 -29.13 -2.30
C ASN A 31 16.47 -27.89 -1.40
N LYS A 32 17.59 -27.20 -1.10
CA LYS A 32 17.58 -25.95 -0.32
C LYS A 32 17.27 -24.73 -1.19
N LEU A 33 17.53 -24.83 -2.49
CA LEU A 33 17.29 -23.80 -3.49
C LEU A 33 15.94 -23.98 -4.21
N SER A 34 15.28 -25.14 -4.08
CA SER A 34 13.97 -25.39 -4.66
C SER A 34 12.86 -24.60 -3.93
N PRO A 35 11.77 -24.22 -4.63
CA PRO A 35 10.61 -23.60 -4.01
C PRO A 35 10.02 -24.47 -2.90
N TYR A 36 9.56 -23.85 -1.82
CA TYR A 36 8.89 -24.56 -0.73
C TYR A 36 7.37 -24.61 -0.96
N GLU A 37 6.82 -25.80 -1.20
CA GLU A 37 5.38 -26.05 -1.30
C GLU A 37 4.94 -27.09 -0.26
N CYS A 38 5.08 -26.74 1.03
CA CYS A 38 4.69 -27.61 2.16
C CYS A 38 5.35 -29.01 2.17
N GLY A 39 6.54 -29.12 1.58
CA GLY A 39 7.27 -30.40 1.47
C GLY A 39 6.95 -31.21 0.22
N PHE A 40 6.11 -30.69 -0.68
CA PHE A 40 5.82 -31.26 -1.99
C PHE A 40 6.58 -30.54 -3.10
N ASP A 41 6.72 -31.21 -4.24
CA ASP A 41 7.21 -30.61 -5.47
C ASP A 41 6.19 -29.58 -5.97
N PRO A 42 6.64 -28.41 -6.45
CA PRO A 42 5.73 -27.32 -6.73
C PRO A 42 4.78 -27.64 -7.88
N LEU A 43 3.48 -27.43 -7.65
CA LEU A 43 2.45 -27.64 -8.66
C LEU A 43 2.33 -26.41 -9.55
N GLY A 44 3.22 -26.33 -10.54
CA GLY A 44 3.24 -25.26 -11.53
C GLY A 44 4.09 -24.07 -11.11
N ASN A 45 3.65 -22.86 -11.48
CA ASN A 45 4.42 -21.63 -11.30
C ASN A 45 3.72 -20.72 -10.29
N ALA A 46 4.46 -20.09 -9.38
CA ALA A 46 3.94 -19.09 -8.45
C ALA A 46 3.41 -17.82 -9.14
N ARG A 47 3.68 -17.63 -10.44
CA ARG A 47 3.21 -16.50 -11.25
C ARG A 47 1.91 -16.81 -12.00
N THR A 48 0.99 -17.52 -11.38
CA THR A 48 -0.37 -17.71 -11.90
C THR A 48 -1.13 -16.38 -11.88
N PRO A 49 -2.11 -16.19 -12.79
CA PRO A 49 -2.93 -14.99 -12.80
C PRO A 49 -3.66 -14.86 -11.46
N ILE A 50 -3.49 -13.70 -10.83
CA ILE A 50 -4.17 -13.32 -9.59
C ILE A 50 -5.61 -12.92 -9.92
N SER A 51 -6.53 -13.06 -8.96
CA SER A 51 -7.94 -12.71 -9.19
C SER A 51 -8.12 -11.23 -9.52
N ILE A 52 -9.07 -10.94 -10.43
CA ILE A 52 -9.39 -9.59 -10.92
C ILE A 52 -9.90 -8.68 -9.79
N GLN A 53 -10.49 -9.27 -8.74
CA GLN A 53 -10.98 -8.54 -7.57
C GLN A 53 -9.84 -7.78 -6.87
N PHE A 54 -8.66 -8.38 -6.69
CA PHE A 54 -7.52 -7.67 -6.11
C PHE A 54 -7.05 -6.49 -6.96
N PHE A 55 -7.21 -6.57 -8.28
CA PHE A 55 -6.89 -5.48 -9.19
C PHE A 55 -7.87 -4.31 -9.05
N LEU A 56 -9.18 -4.58 -8.92
CA LEU A 56 -10.19 -3.55 -8.67
C LEU A 56 -9.94 -2.81 -7.35
N VAL A 57 -9.61 -3.55 -6.29
CA VAL A 57 -9.25 -2.96 -4.99
C VAL A 57 -8.02 -2.06 -5.11
N ALA A 58 -7.02 -2.43 -5.92
CA ALA A 58 -5.83 -1.60 -6.13
C ALA A 58 -6.16 -0.28 -6.84
N ILE A 59 -7.03 -0.28 -7.84
CA ILE A 59 -7.48 0.95 -8.51
C ILE A 59 -8.25 1.84 -7.53
N LEU A 60 -9.17 1.24 -6.76
CA LEU A 60 -9.95 1.95 -5.75
C LEU A 60 -9.05 2.57 -4.68
N PHE A 61 -8.00 1.86 -4.24
CA PHE A 61 -6.99 2.41 -3.33
C PHE A 61 -6.28 3.63 -3.91
N ILE A 62 -5.86 3.59 -5.19
CA ILE A 62 -5.20 4.72 -5.85
C ILE A 62 -6.12 5.95 -5.89
N LEU A 63 -7.40 5.75 -6.20
CA LEU A 63 -8.39 6.83 -6.26
C LEU A 63 -8.56 7.46 -4.87
N PHE A 64 -8.78 6.66 -3.83
CA PHE A 64 -8.91 7.19 -2.46
C PHE A 64 -7.62 7.85 -1.95
N ASP A 65 -6.43 7.36 -2.33
CA ASP A 65 -5.16 8.00 -1.95
C ASP A 65 -5.04 9.41 -2.53
N LEU A 66 -5.44 9.61 -3.80
CA LEU A 66 -5.51 10.94 -4.40
C LEU A 66 -6.50 11.87 -3.68
N GLU A 67 -7.64 11.35 -3.23
CA GLU A 67 -8.62 12.13 -2.50
C GLU A 67 -8.15 12.48 -1.07
N ILE A 68 -7.40 11.58 -0.41
CA ILE A 68 -6.75 11.87 0.89
C ILE A 68 -5.73 13.01 0.73
N ILE A 69 -4.96 13.02 -0.36
CA ILE A 69 -4.03 14.12 -0.65
C ILE A 69 -4.78 15.46 -0.75
N LEU A 70 -6.00 15.47 -1.32
CA LEU A 70 -6.84 16.66 -1.39
C LEU A 70 -7.42 17.07 -0.01
N LEU A 71 -7.61 16.12 0.92
CA LEU A 71 -8.09 16.37 2.27
C LEU A 71 -7.00 16.86 3.25
N LEU A 72 -5.73 16.49 3.04
CA LEU A 72 -4.61 16.90 3.91
C LEU A 72 -4.49 18.42 4.18
N PRO A 73 -4.67 19.34 3.21
CA PRO A 73 -4.49 20.77 3.45
C PRO A 73 -5.62 21.43 4.25
N ILE A 74 -6.65 20.71 4.70
CA ILE A 74 -7.80 21.30 5.43
C ILE A 74 -7.36 22.00 6.71
N SER A 75 -6.46 21.40 7.48
CA SER A 75 -5.96 21.98 8.73
C SER A 75 -5.33 23.36 8.51
N TRP A 76 -4.65 23.54 7.39
CA TRP A 76 -4.09 24.84 7.00
C TRP A 76 -5.17 25.77 6.45
N SER A 77 -6.06 25.25 5.60
CA SER A 77 -7.14 26.02 4.96
C SER A 77 -8.06 26.67 5.98
N VAL A 78 -8.38 26.00 7.10
CA VAL A 78 -9.21 26.57 8.18
C VAL A 78 -8.58 27.81 8.82
N ASN A 79 -7.25 27.92 8.82
CA ASN A 79 -6.53 29.04 9.39
C ASN A 79 -6.34 30.22 8.41
N THR A 80 -6.36 29.97 7.09
CA THR A 80 -6.03 30.98 6.07
C THR A 80 -7.25 31.48 5.29
N ASN A 81 -8.22 30.61 5.05
CA ASN A 81 -9.41 30.89 4.25
C ASN A 81 -10.64 31.10 5.14
N PRO A 82 -11.71 31.75 4.64
CA PRO A 82 -12.95 31.88 5.39
C PRO A 82 -13.50 30.49 5.76
N THR A 83 -13.82 30.30 7.04
CA THR A 83 -14.25 29.00 7.59
C THR A 83 -15.49 28.43 6.90
N ASN A 84 -16.40 29.29 6.45
CA ASN A 84 -17.60 28.86 5.74
C ASN A 84 -17.28 28.26 4.37
N THR A 85 -16.35 28.85 3.61
CA THR A 85 -15.99 28.32 2.28
C THR A 85 -15.24 27.01 2.41
N THR A 86 -14.34 26.89 3.39
CA THR A 86 -13.59 25.65 3.63
C THR A 86 -14.51 24.53 4.06
N MET A 87 -15.50 24.80 4.93
CA MET A 87 -16.51 23.82 5.33
C MET A 87 -17.38 23.34 4.15
N ILE A 88 -17.78 24.25 3.25
CA ILE A 88 -18.56 23.88 2.05
C ILE A 88 -17.71 23.03 1.10
N THR A 89 -16.46 23.42 0.82
CA THR A 89 -15.59 22.67 -0.09
C THR A 89 -15.21 21.29 0.46
N THR A 90 -15.01 21.17 1.77
CA THR A 90 -14.68 19.87 2.38
C THR A 90 -15.89 18.94 2.45
N SER A 91 -17.06 19.47 2.83
CA SER A 91 -18.29 18.68 2.83
C SER A 91 -18.69 18.21 1.44
N THR A 92 -18.56 19.05 0.41
CA THR A 92 -18.81 18.64 -0.98
C THR A 92 -17.84 17.54 -1.43
N LEU A 93 -16.56 17.63 -1.09
CA LEU A 93 -15.58 16.57 -1.40
C LEU A 93 -15.91 15.25 -0.69
N LEU A 94 -16.27 15.30 0.60
CA LEU A 94 -16.67 14.10 1.35
C LEU A 94 -17.96 13.46 0.80
N VAL A 95 -18.92 14.27 0.34
CA VAL A 95 -20.14 13.75 -0.30
C VAL A 95 -19.80 13.02 -1.61
N VAL A 96 -18.92 13.58 -2.45
CA VAL A 96 -18.49 12.91 -3.68
C VAL A 96 -17.78 11.59 -3.36
N LEU A 97 -16.88 11.58 -2.39
CA LEU A 97 -16.13 10.39 -1.94
C LEU A 97 -17.07 9.28 -1.48
N THR A 98 -18.02 9.62 -0.60
CA THR A 98 -19.00 8.66 -0.08
C THR A 98 -19.95 8.13 -1.16
N LEU A 99 -20.38 8.97 -2.10
CA LEU A 99 -21.20 8.53 -3.22
C LEU A 99 -20.44 7.61 -4.18
N GLY A 100 -19.16 7.89 -4.46
CA GLY A 100 -18.30 7.03 -5.27
C GLY A 100 -18.13 5.64 -4.64
N LEU A 101 -17.86 5.59 -3.33
CA LEU A 101 -17.78 4.34 -2.59
C LEU A 101 -19.11 3.55 -2.61
N LEU A 102 -20.23 4.24 -2.41
CA LEU A 102 -21.56 3.62 -2.45
C LEU A 102 -21.85 3.03 -3.83
N TYR A 103 -21.47 3.72 -4.90
CA TYR A 103 -21.65 3.21 -6.26
C TYR A 103 -20.85 1.92 -6.50
N GLU A 104 -19.56 1.90 -6.14
CA GLU A 104 -18.71 0.71 -6.28
C GLU A 104 -19.22 -0.48 -5.46
N TRP A 105 -19.74 -0.20 -4.25
CA TRP A 105 -20.35 -1.24 -3.43
C TRP A 105 -21.61 -1.82 -4.11
N LEU A 106 -22.52 -0.97 -4.59
CA LEU A 106 -23.75 -1.44 -5.25
C LEU A 106 -23.47 -2.24 -6.53
N GLN A 107 -22.33 -2.03 -7.19
CA GLN A 107 -21.89 -2.81 -8.36
C GLN A 107 -21.20 -4.14 -7.99
N GLY A 108 -21.07 -4.46 -6.71
CA GLY A 108 -20.40 -5.68 -6.25
C GLY A 108 -18.88 -5.65 -6.40
N GLY A 109 -18.26 -4.47 -6.63
CA GLY A 109 -16.81 -4.33 -6.74
C GLY A 109 -16.06 -4.68 -5.45
N LEU A 110 -16.77 -4.67 -4.32
CA LEU A 110 -16.28 -5.03 -2.99
C LEU A 110 -16.79 -6.41 -2.51
N GLU A 111 -17.58 -7.11 -3.31
CA GLU A 111 -18.09 -8.44 -2.96
C GLU A 111 -17.04 -9.50 -3.26
N TRP A 112 -16.74 -10.31 -2.25
CA TRP A 112 -15.81 -11.41 -2.36
C TRP A 112 -16.63 -12.64 -2.72
N THR A 113 -16.36 -13.22 -3.88
CA THR A 113 -16.83 -14.58 -4.17
C THR A 113 -15.83 -15.52 -3.52
N GLU A 114 -16.26 -16.25 -2.49
CA GLU A 114 -15.53 -17.41 -1.98
C GLU A 114 -15.26 -18.44 -3.08
#